data_AF-A0A1V9Z2Z6-F1
#
_entry.id   AF-A0A1V9Z2Z6-F1
#
_cell.length_a   1.000
_cell.length_b   1.000
_cell.length_c   1.000
_cell.angle_alpha   90.00
_cell.angle_beta   90.00
_cell.angle_gamma   90.00
#
_symmetry.space_group_name_H-M   'P 1'
#
loop_
_entity.id
_entity.type
_entity.pdbx_description
1 polymer ?
#
loop_
_entity_poly.entity_id
_entity_poly.type
_entity_poly.pdbx_seq_one_letter_code
_entity_poly.pdbx_strand_id
1 'polypeptide(L)'
;MATSRADLREMECDALPSAMSSMHECAAYTSSLAKFYDASFEHKIVHPSQTKEGLKSLQEAIELVASNITNVSSTLTSYMDCQSIELDCVRTKVALLKHKLAVAKEEALTSAIPAMMPVKASQWMKKTCSGEHSTCLGMWY
;
A
#
# COMPACT_ATOMS: atom_id res chain seq x y z
N MET A 1 -15.29 -0.78 6.20
CA MET A 1 -15.63 0.31 5.26
C MET A 1 -14.45 0.49 4.35
N ALA A 2 -14.63 0.49 3.02
CA ALA A 2 -13.51 0.72 2.10
C ALA A 2 -13.11 2.20 2.21
N THR A 3 -11.92 2.49 2.73
CA THR A 3 -11.38 3.85 2.76
C THR A 3 -11.08 4.27 1.33
N SER A 4 -11.68 5.37 0.91
CA SER A 4 -11.55 5.88 -0.44
C SER A 4 -10.33 6.79 -0.57
N ARG A 5 -9.86 7.00 -1.80
CA ARG A 5 -8.89 8.07 -2.12
C ARG A 5 -9.37 9.47 -1.70
N ALA A 6 -10.67 9.67 -1.48
CA ALA A 6 -11.18 10.92 -0.92
C ALA A 6 -10.84 11.03 0.58
N ASP A 7 -10.96 9.93 1.32
CA ASP A 7 -10.68 9.86 2.76
C ASP A 7 -9.18 10.14 3.03
N LEU A 8 -8.28 9.60 2.20
CA LEU A 8 -6.85 9.96 2.29
C LEU A 8 -6.61 11.45 2.08
N ARG A 9 -7.32 12.07 1.14
CA ARG A 9 -7.17 13.51 0.90
C ARG A 9 -7.74 14.35 2.03
N GLU A 10 -8.86 13.94 2.62
CA GLU A 10 -9.40 14.58 3.81
C GLU A 10 -8.38 14.50 4.97
N MET A 11 -7.77 13.33 5.15
CA MET A 11 -6.74 13.14 6.17
C MET A 11 -5.50 14.01 5.92
N GLU A 12 -5.00 14.08 4.68
CA GLU A 12 -3.79 14.82 4.31
C GLU A 12 -3.99 16.34 4.30
N CYS A 13 -5.16 16.81 3.88
CA CYS A 13 -5.42 18.24 3.70
C CYS A 13 -6.04 18.91 4.93
N ASP A 14 -6.69 18.14 5.81
CA ASP A 14 -7.39 18.69 6.98
C ASP A 14 -7.01 17.97 8.27
N ALA A 15 -7.38 16.69 8.43
CA ALA A 15 -7.32 16.06 9.75
C ALA A 15 -5.90 16.01 10.35
N LEU A 16 -4.88 15.64 9.56
CA LEU A 16 -3.49 15.63 10.03
C LEU A 16 -2.95 17.05 10.30
N PRO A 17 -3.04 18.02 9.36
CA PRO A 17 -2.68 19.41 9.65
C PRO A 17 -3.38 19.99 10.89
N SER A 18 -4.68 19.75 11.03
CA SER A 18 -5.49 20.24 12.15
C SER A 18 -5.04 19.62 13.48
N ALA A 19 -4.80 18.31 13.52
CA ALA A 19 -4.27 17.63 14.71
C ALA A 19 -2.87 18.14 15.10
N MET A 20 -2.00 18.39 14.11
CA MET A 20 -0.67 18.95 14.35
C MET A 20 -0.72 20.41 14.81
N SER A 21 -1.62 21.22 14.27
CA SER A 21 -1.85 22.61 14.71
C SER A 21 -2.31 22.64 16.16
N SER A 22 -3.29 21.81 16.52
CA SER A 22 -3.78 21.69 17.90
C SER A 22 -2.66 21.28 18.87
N MET A 23 -1.79 20.33 18.47
CA MET A 23 -0.63 19.95 19.27
C MET A 23 0.36 21.09 19.44
N HIS A 24 0.61 21.88 18.40
CA HIS A 24 1.48 23.05 18.47
C HIS A 24 0.91 24.13 19.41
N GLU A 25 -0.39 24.41 19.33
CA GLU A 25 -1.08 25.33 20.24
C GLU A 25 -1.02 24.83 21.69
N CYS A 26 -1.22 23.52 21.91
CA CYS A 26 -1.07 22.88 23.22
C CYS A 26 0.36 23.04 23.77
N ALA A 27 1.38 22.85 22.94
CA ALA A 27 2.77 23.05 23.32
C ALA A 27 3.07 24.51 23.68
N ALA A 28 2.52 25.48 22.92
CA ALA A 28 2.67 26.90 23.20
C ALA A 28 1.99 27.31 24.52
N TYR A 29 0.77 26.82 24.75
CA TYR A 29 0.01 27.03 25.98
C TYR A 29 0.76 26.48 27.20
N THR A 30 1.16 25.21 27.16
CA THR A 30 1.85 24.55 28.28
C THR A 30 3.22 25.18 28.56
N SER A 31 3.95 25.61 27.53
CA SER A 31 5.21 26.35 27.70
C SER A 31 5.00 27.71 28.36
N SER A 32 3.92 28.42 28.00
CA SER A 32 3.58 29.71 28.61
C SER A 32 3.13 29.53 30.06
N LEU A 33 2.38 28.47 30.34
CA LEU A 33 1.94 28.11 31.67
C LEU A 33 3.12 27.76 32.59
N ALA A 34 4.11 27.01 32.09
CA ALA A 34 5.33 26.71 32.81
C ALA A 34 6.09 27.98 33.20
N LYS A 35 6.30 28.90 32.24
CA LYS A 35 6.95 30.20 32.51
C LYS A 35 6.18 31.05 33.52
N PHE A 36 4.85 31.05 33.44
CA PHE A 36 4.01 31.77 34.40
C PHE A 36 4.20 31.24 35.82
N TYR A 37 4.22 29.93 36.00
CA TYR A 37 4.44 29.34 37.31
C TYR A 37 5.87 29.55 37.82
N ASP A 38 6.90 29.35 36.98
CA ASP A 38 8.29 29.62 37.35
C ASP A 38 8.46 31.05 37.91
N ALA A 39 7.92 32.04 37.20
CA ALA A 39 7.95 33.44 37.65
C ALA A 39 7.11 33.69 38.92
N SER A 40 5.96 33.04 39.05
CA SER A 40 5.06 33.20 40.20
C SER A 40 5.64 32.62 41.49
N PHE A 41 6.43 31.55 41.40
CA PHE A 41 7.05 30.90 42.56
C PHE A 41 8.41 31.49 42.96
N GLU A 42 9.09 32.25 42.07
CA GLU A 42 10.36 32.92 42.37
C GLU A 42 10.26 34.05 43.42
N HIS A 43 9.07 34.65 43.63
CA HIS A 43 8.93 35.88 44.43
C HIS A 43 8.46 35.72 45.89
N LYS A 44 8.55 34.52 46.48
CA LYS A 44 8.35 34.16 47.91
C LYS A 44 6.93 34.32 48.50
N ILE A 45 6.57 33.27 49.25
CA ILE A 45 5.33 32.98 50.01
C ILE A 45 4.07 32.93 49.14
N VAL A 46 3.88 31.79 48.49
CA VAL A 46 2.63 31.48 47.77
C VAL A 46 1.56 31.08 48.77
N HIS A 47 0.42 31.77 48.72
CA HIS A 47 -0.72 31.47 49.57
C HIS A 47 -1.28 30.07 49.22
N PRO A 48 -1.72 29.25 50.18
CA PRO A 48 -2.21 27.89 49.90
C PRO A 48 -3.32 27.80 48.83
N SER A 49 -4.15 28.85 48.69
CA SER A 49 -5.16 28.92 47.62
C SER A 49 -4.55 29.05 46.22
N GLN A 50 -3.46 29.81 46.07
CA GLN A 50 -2.73 29.96 44.81
C GLN A 50 -2.02 28.64 44.42
N THR A 51 -1.52 27.89 45.41
CA THR A 51 -0.97 26.55 45.17
C THR A 51 -2.05 25.57 44.69
N LYS A 52 -3.26 25.63 45.26
CA LYS A 52 -4.38 24.74 44.87
C LYS A 52 -4.87 25.05 43.45
N GLU A 53 -5.01 26.33 43.11
CA GLU A 53 -5.37 26.75 41.74
C GLU A 53 -4.27 26.39 40.74
N GLY A 54 -3.00 26.56 41.14
CA GLY A 54 -1.85 26.15 40.35
C GLY A 54 -1.86 24.65 40.02
N LEU A 55 -2.07 23.81 41.03
CA LEU A 55 -2.20 22.36 40.85
C LEU A 55 -3.39 21.98 39.94
N LYS A 56 -4.54 22.65 40.09
CA LYS A 56 -5.71 22.41 39.22
C LYS A 56 -5.39 22.75 37.76
N SER A 57 -4.77 23.89 37.51
CA SER A 57 -4.39 24.34 36.17
C SER A 57 -3.32 23.44 35.54
N LEU A 58 -2.35 22.93 36.31
CA LEU A 58 -1.39 21.93 35.84
C LEU A 58 -2.06 20.59 35.49
N GLN A 59 -3.02 20.15 36.31
CA GLN A 59 -3.80 18.95 36.03
C GLN A 59 -4.60 19.09 34.72
N GLU A 60 -5.29 20.23 34.52
CA GLU A 60 -6.01 20.54 33.28
C GLU A 60 -5.07 20.58 32.07
N ALA A 61 -3.84 21.09 32.23
CA ALA A 61 -2.84 21.09 31.18
C ALA A 61 -2.36 19.67 30.81
N ILE A 62 -2.17 18.78 31.79
CA ILE A 62 -1.82 17.37 31.54
C ILE A 62 -2.95 16.66 30.79
N GLU A 63 -4.20 16.87 31.18
CA GLU A 63 -5.38 16.30 30.50
C GLU A 63 -5.48 16.79 29.06
N LEU A 64 -5.23 18.08 28.81
CA LEU A 64 -5.19 18.65 27.47
C LEU A 64 -4.08 18.03 26.62
N VAL A 65 -2.89 17.85 27.16
CA VAL A 65 -1.76 17.19 26.47
C VAL A 65 -2.11 15.75 26.15
N ALA A 66 -2.64 14.99 27.12
CA ALA A 66 -3.03 13.60 26.91
C ALA A 66 -4.10 13.45 25.83
N SER A 67 -5.09 14.35 25.82
CA SER A 67 -6.14 14.41 24.79
C SER A 67 -5.55 14.71 23.40
N ASN A 68 -4.66 15.69 23.30
CA ASN A 68 -3.99 16.02 22.03
C ASN A 68 -3.13 14.86 21.51
N ILE A 69 -2.37 14.18 22.38
CA ILE A 69 -1.57 13.00 22.00
C ILE A 69 -2.48 11.89 21.49
N THR A 70 -3.60 11.65 22.16
CA THR A 70 -4.58 10.64 21.75
C THR A 70 -5.16 10.97 20.38
N ASN A 71 -5.55 12.22 20.14
CA ASN A 71 -6.11 12.68 18.87
C ASN A 71 -5.11 12.59 17.71
N VAL A 72 -3.85 13.01 17.92
CA VAL A 72 -2.80 12.87 16.90
C VAL A 72 -2.53 11.40 16.61
N SER A 73 -2.44 10.56 17.65
CA SER A 73 -2.17 9.13 17.49
C SER A 73 -3.29 8.40 16.76
N SER A 74 -4.55 8.71 17.07
CA SER A 74 -5.71 8.13 16.38
C SER A 74 -5.77 8.57 14.92
N THR A 75 -5.57 9.86 14.66
CA THR A 75 -5.52 10.42 13.30
C THR A 75 -4.41 9.77 12.48
N LEU A 76 -3.21 9.62 13.05
CA LEU A 76 -2.09 8.96 12.36
C LEU A 76 -2.37 7.48 12.09
N THR A 77 -3.01 6.78 13.03
CA THR A 77 -3.41 5.37 12.85
C THR A 77 -4.39 5.23 11.69
N SER A 78 -5.44 6.06 11.67
CA SER A 78 -6.42 6.07 10.57
C SER A 78 -5.77 6.41 9.22
N TYR A 79 -4.78 7.31 9.20
CA TYR A 79 -4.05 7.63 7.97
C TYR A 79 -3.25 6.44 7.45
N MET A 80 -2.51 5.75 8.33
CA MET A 80 -1.75 4.54 7.97
C MET A 80 -2.67 3.42 7.46
N ASP A 81 -3.83 3.23 8.09
CA ASP A 81 -4.81 2.25 7.64
C ASP A 81 -5.30 2.57 6.21
N CYS A 82 -5.59 3.84 5.93
CA CYS A 82 -5.98 4.27 4.60
C CYS A 82 -4.86 4.04 3.56
N GLN A 83 -3.61 4.35 3.91
CA GLN A 83 -2.46 4.11 3.03
C GLN A 83 -2.26 2.61 2.73
N SER A 84 -2.42 1.76 3.76
CA SER A 84 -2.31 0.30 3.62
C SER A 84 -3.33 -0.24 2.61
N ILE A 85 -4.58 0.23 2.69
CA ILE A 85 -5.66 -0.17 1.78
C ILE A 85 -5.39 0.26 0.33
N GLU A 86 -4.87 1.47 0.10
CA GLU A 86 -4.48 1.91 -1.25
C GLU A 86 -3.34 1.05 -1.81
N LEU A 87 -2.34 0.70 -0.99
CA LEU A 87 -1.25 -0.17 -1.43
C LEU A 87 -1.74 -1.56 -1.84
N ASP A 88 -2.70 -2.14 -1.11
CA ASP A 88 -3.31 -3.42 -1.48
C ASP A 88 -4.13 -3.33 -2.78
N CYS A 89 -4.82 -2.21 -3.00
CA CYS A 89 -5.52 -1.93 -4.26
C CYS A 89 -4.53 -1.85 -5.45
N VAL A 90 -3.41 -1.14 -5.27
CA VAL A 90 -2.35 -1.05 -6.29
C VAL A 90 -1.74 -2.42 -6.55
N ARG A 91 -1.42 -3.19 -5.50
CA ARG A 91 -0.87 -4.55 -5.63
C ARG A 91 -1.79 -5.46 -6.44
N THR A 92 -3.10 -5.38 -6.18
CA THR A 92 -4.12 -6.14 -6.93
C THR A 92 -4.17 -5.73 -8.40
N LYS A 93 -4.16 -4.43 -8.70
CA LYS A 93 -4.14 -3.90 -10.07
C LYS A 93 -2.87 -4.33 -10.82
N VAL A 94 -1.71 -4.30 -10.17
CA VAL A 94 -0.44 -4.76 -10.75
C VAL A 94 -0.48 -6.27 -11.03
N ALA A 95 -1.02 -7.08 -10.12
CA ALA A 95 -1.17 -8.51 -10.34
C ALA A 95 -2.06 -8.81 -11.55
N LEU A 96 -3.19 -8.09 -11.68
CA LEU A 96 -4.07 -8.21 -12.84
C LEU A 96 -3.36 -7.82 -14.15
N LEU A 97 -2.60 -6.72 -14.15
CA LEU A 97 -1.84 -6.30 -15.33
C LEU A 97 -0.78 -7.32 -15.73
N LYS A 98 -0.06 -7.91 -14.76
CA LYS A 98 0.90 -8.99 -15.01
C LYS A 98 0.23 -10.20 -15.64
N HIS A 99 -0.94 -10.59 -15.14
CA HIS A 99 -1.71 -11.70 -15.71
C HIS A 99 -2.15 -11.40 -17.15
N LYS A 100 -2.74 -10.22 -17.41
CA LYS A 100 -3.12 -9.78 -18.75
C LYS A 100 -1.94 -9.76 -19.72
N LEU A 101 -0.77 -9.31 -19.27
CA LEU A 101 0.44 -9.31 -20.06
C LEU A 101 0.93 -10.73 -20.38
N ALA A 102 0.82 -11.67 -19.44
CA ALA A 102 1.17 -13.06 -19.68
C ALA A 102 0.25 -13.71 -20.72
N VAL A 103 -1.07 -13.51 -20.60
CA VAL A 103 -2.07 -13.98 -21.58
C VAL A 103 -1.79 -13.40 -22.96
N ALA A 104 -1.59 -12.07 -23.07
CA ALA A 104 -1.30 -11.43 -24.35
C ALA A 104 0.02 -11.94 -24.99
N LYS A 105 1.03 -12.28 -24.19
CA LYS A 105 2.27 -12.89 -24.69
C LYS A 105 2.03 -14.30 -25.23
N GLU A 106 1.22 -15.10 -24.56
CA GLU A 106 0.85 -16.45 -24.99
C GLU A 106 0.03 -16.42 -26.29
N GLU A 107 -0.95 -15.52 -26.39
CA GLU A 107 -1.73 -15.27 -27.60
C GLU A 107 -0.85 -14.83 -28.78
N ALA A 108 0.12 -13.94 -28.54
CA ALA A 108 1.06 -13.51 -29.57
C ALA A 108 1.98 -14.64 -30.05
N LEU A 109 2.45 -15.51 -29.14
CA LEU A 109 3.27 -16.68 -29.47
C LEU A 109 2.49 -17.71 -30.29
N THR A 110 1.26 -18.01 -29.89
CA THR A 110 0.39 -18.96 -30.59
C THR A 110 -0.05 -18.46 -31.96
N SER A 111 -0.25 -17.14 -32.12
CA SER A 111 -0.52 -16.52 -33.43
C SER A 111 0.71 -16.43 -34.34
N ALA A 112 1.93 -16.47 -33.80
CA ALA A 112 3.17 -16.36 -34.56
C ALA A 112 3.70 -17.70 -35.11
N ILE A 113 3.16 -18.84 -34.65
CA ILE A 113 3.48 -20.15 -35.21
C ILE A 113 2.65 -20.33 -36.49
N PRO A 114 3.26 -20.36 -37.69
CA PRO A 114 2.52 -20.68 -38.90
C PRO A 114 1.91 -22.07 -38.73
N ALA A 115 0.61 -22.21 -39.01
CA ALA A 115 -0.06 -23.50 -39.05
C ALA A 115 0.77 -24.46 -39.91
N MET A 116 1.51 -25.38 -39.28
CA MET A 116 2.12 -26.50 -39.99
C MET A 116 0.98 -27.34 -40.53
N MET A 117 0.60 -27.08 -41.79
CA MET A 117 -0.33 -27.91 -42.51
C MET A 117 0.21 -29.35 -42.52
N PRO A 118 -0.63 -30.37 -42.27
CA PRO A 118 -0.19 -31.74 -42.39
C PRO A 118 0.16 -31.99 -43.85
N VAL A 119 1.46 -32.15 -44.12
CA VAL A 119 1.95 -32.61 -45.41
C VAL A 119 1.31 -33.98 -45.64
N LYS A 120 0.40 -34.07 -46.62
CA LYS A 120 -0.16 -35.34 -47.08
C LYS A 120 0.99 -36.28 -47.41
N ALA A 121 1.17 -37.32 -46.60
CA ALA A 121 2.01 -38.44 -46.94
C ALA A 121 1.51 -39.01 -48.28
N SER A 122 2.34 -38.90 -49.31
CA SER A 122 2.04 -39.48 -50.63
C SER A 122 2.03 -41.00 -50.48
N GLN A 123 0.83 -41.60 -50.48
CA GLN A 123 0.65 -43.04 -50.60
C GLN A 123 1.11 -43.46 -52.00
N TRP A 124 2.33 -43.98 -52.10
CA TRP A 124 2.73 -44.78 -53.25
C TRP A 124 2.26 -46.22 -53.02
N MET A 125 1.14 -46.58 -53.66
CA MET A 125 0.74 -47.97 -53.83
C MET A 125 1.86 -48.74 -54.52
N LYS A 126 2.48 -49.70 -53.83
CA LYS A 126 3.26 -50.75 -54.48
C LYS A 126 2.30 -51.82 -54.97
N LYS A 127 2.15 -51.89 -56.29
CA LYS A 127 1.56 -52.99 -57.04
C LYS A 127 2.41 -54.24 -56.81
N THR A 128 1.87 -55.26 -56.17
CA THR A 128 2.50 -56.59 -56.12
C THR A 128 2.20 -57.33 -57.42
N CYS A 129 3.21 -57.44 -58.29
CA CYS A 129 3.23 -58.45 -59.32
C CYS A 129 3.86 -59.72 -58.72
N SER A 130 3.12 -60.82 -58.84
CA SER A 130 3.55 -62.19 -58.58
C SER A 130 4.72 -62.60 -59.48
N GLY A 131 5.61 -63.46 -58.96
CA GLY A 131 6.47 -64.29 -59.79
C GLY A 131 7.96 -64.18 -59.46
N GLU A 132 8.42 -65.15 -58.68
CA GLU A 132 9.67 -65.90 -58.86
C GLU A 132 10.98 -65.18 -59.24
N HIS A 133 11.95 -65.39 -58.34
CA HIS A 133 13.40 -65.44 -58.56
C HIS A 133 14.25 -64.16 -58.52
N SER A 134 15.35 -64.32 -57.77
CA SER A 134 16.64 -63.64 -57.89
C SER A 134 16.95 -62.51 -56.90
N THR A 135 17.72 -62.89 -55.88
CA THR A 135 18.66 -62.06 -55.12
C THR A 135 19.61 -61.28 -56.03
N CYS A 136 19.80 -59.98 -55.78
CA CYS A 136 21.11 -59.37 -55.46
C CYS A 136 21.06 -57.83 -55.43
N LEU A 137 21.74 -57.29 -54.41
CA LEU A 137 22.64 -56.12 -54.38
C LEU A 137 22.22 -54.81 -55.07
N GLY A 138 22.32 -53.69 -54.34
CA GLY A 138 22.35 -52.39 -54.98
C GLY A 138 22.37 -51.19 -54.03
N MET A 139 23.58 -50.70 -53.80
CA MET A 139 23.99 -49.53 -53.03
C MET A 139 23.66 -48.19 -53.73
N TRP A 140 23.44 -47.13 -52.92
CA TRP A 140 23.59 -45.67 -53.15
C TRP A 140 23.06 -45.02 -54.44
N TYR A 141 22.17 -44.03 -54.31
CA TYR A 141 22.50 -42.58 -54.21
C TYR A 141 21.38 -41.84 -53.49
#